data_AF-A0A846YM67-F1
#
_entry.id   AF-A0A846YM67-F1
#
_cell.length_a   1.000
_cell.length_b   1.000
_cell.length_c   1.000
_cell.angle_alpha   90.00
_cell.angle_beta   90.00
_cell.angle_gamma   90.00
#
_symmetry.space_group_name_H-M   'P 1'
#
loop_
_entity.id
_entity.type
_entity.pdbx_description
1 polymer ?
#
loop_
_entity_poly.entity_id
_entity_poly.type
_entity_poly.pdbx_seq_one_letter_code
_entity_poly.pdbx_strand_id
1 'polypeptide(L)'
;MIDNEPDPGYPRTPEAAEDFLNTLTYDDTATLPPLPPATDRIEHGMVATSFKWTPEMRDRVRRKAAEHGVTPSILIRQYIEMGLLSEQSERMIPLADAVRALTSLPHSA
;
A
#
# COMPACT_ATOMS: atom_id res chain seq x y z
N MET A 1 12.33 15.65 17.01
CA MET A 1 10.89 15.93 16.95
C MET A 1 10.56 16.07 15.48
N ILE A 2 9.77 15.17 14.92
CA ILE A 2 9.19 15.38 13.58
C ILE A 2 8.00 16.29 13.87
N ASP A 3 8.08 17.54 13.44
CA ASP A 3 6.95 18.46 13.48
C ASP A 3 5.90 17.89 12.54
N ASN A 4 4.90 17.24 13.14
CA ASN A 4 3.73 16.72 12.45
C ASN A 4 2.86 17.94 12.15
N GLU A 5 3.29 18.75 11.18
CA GLU A 5 2.58 19.95 10.77
C GLU A 5 1.22 19.49 10.25
N PRO A 6 0.12 19.74 10.98
CA PRO A 6 -1.13 19.07 10.69
C PRO A 6 -1.71 19.72 9.43
N ASP A 7 -2.19 18.88 8.52
CA ASP A 7 -2.82 19.29 7.25
C ASP A 7 -3.81 20.43 7.53
N PRO A 8 -3.62 21.63 6.94
CA PRO A 8 -4.48 22.78 7.19
C PRO A 8 -5.92 22.58 6.70
N GLY A 9 -6.19 21.53 5.91
CA GLY A 9 -7.50 21.26 5.33
C GLY A 9 -8.52 20.54 6.23
N TYR A 10 -8.08 19.96 7.37
CA TYR A 10 -8.98 19.15 8.22
C TYR A 10 -9.39 19.89 9.51
N PRO A 11 -10.68 19.81 9.89
CA PRO A 11 -11.21 20.49 11.06
C PRO A 11 -10.65 19.90 12.36
N ARG A 12 -10.41 20.76 13.36
CA ARG A 12 -9.72 20.40 14.62
C ARG A 12 -10.57 20.60 15.88
N THR A 13 -11.76 21.14 15.73
CA THR A 13 -12.75 21.27 16.81
C THR A 13 -14.07 20.64 16.36
N PRO A 14 -14.93 20.22 17.30
CA PRO A 14 -16.25 19.69 16.97
C PRO A 14 -17.07 20.65 16.09
N GLU A 15 -17.00 21.95 16.37
CA GLU A 15 -17.71 22.99 15.62
C GLU A 15 -17.15 23.14 14.21
N ALA A 16 -15.82 23.15 14.05
CA ALA A 16 -15.18 23.16 12.74
C ALA A 16 -15.48 21.89 11.94
N ALA A 17 -15.67 20.74 12.62
CA ALA A 17 -16.02 19.49 11.97
C ALA A 17 -17.45 19.53 11.42
N GLU A 18 -18.38 20.13 12.16
CA GLU A 18 -19.74 20.35 11.69
C GLU A 18 -19.76 21.28 10.47
N ASP A 19 -19.04 22.40 10.51
CA ASP A 19 -18.91 23.32 9.37
C ASP A 19 -18.29 22.66 8.13
N PHE A 20 -17.25 21.84 8.31
CA PHE A 20 -16.59 21.10 7.23
C PHE A 20 -17.50 20.02 6.61
N LEU A 21 -18.27 19.31 7.42
CA LEU A 21 -19.21 18.31 6.91
C LEU A 21 -20.34 18.96 6.11
N ASN A 22 -20.77 20.16 6.51
CA ASN A 22 -21.80 20.93 5.80
C ASN A 22 -21.33 21.43 4.42
N THR A 23 -20.02 21.53 4.17
CA THR A 23 -19.46 21.84 2.84
C THR A 23 -19.30 20.62 1.93
N LEU A 24 -19.43 19.39 2.44
CA LEU A 24 -19.30 18.20 1.62
C LEU A 24 -20.54 18.03 0.74
N THR A 25 -20.32 17.96 -0.57
CA THR A 25 -21.34 17.57 -1.55
C THR A 25 -20.96 16.23 -2.16
N TYR A 26 -21.91 15.30 -2.20
CA TYR A 26 -21.70 14.01 -2.84
C TYR A 26 -21.94 14.15 -4.34
N ASP A 27 -20.90 13.89 -5.14
CA ASP A 27 -20.97 13.92 -6.60
C ASP A 27 -20.97 12.50 -7.17
N ASP A 28 -22.17 12.00 -7.46
CA ASP A 28 -22.40 10.70 -8.11
C ASP A 28 -21.89 10.64 -9.56
N THR A 29 -21.46 11.78 -10.13
CA THR A 29 -20.92 11.88 -11.49
C THR A 29 -19.39 11.96 -11.52
N ALA A 30 -18.74 12.02 -10.35
CA ALA A 30 -17.30 12.04 -10.26
C ALA A 30 -16.69 10.77 -10.88
N THR A 31 -15.57 10.95 -11.59
CA THR A 31 -14.84 9.81 -12.15
C THR A 31 -14.28 8.99 -11.00
N LEU A 32 -14.70 7.73 -10.88
CA LEU A 32 -14.13 6.83 -9.87
C LEU A 32 -12.66 6.54 -10.21
N PRO A 33 -11.74 6.65 -9.24
CA PRO A 33 -10.36 6.27 -9.46
C PRO A 33 -10.29 4.79 -9.83
N PRO A 34 -9.33 4.39 -10.68
CA PRO A 34 -9.19 3.01 -11.09
C PRO A 34 -8.92 2.13 -9.86
N LEU A 35 -9.80 1.15 -9.63
CA LEU A 35 -9.58 0.15 -8.61
C LEU A 35 -8.29 -0.61 -8.92
N PRO A 36 -7.53 -1.03 -7.87
CA PRO A 36 -6.41 -1.93 -8.08
C PRO A 36 -6.88 -3.18 -8.83
N PRO A 37 -6.02 -3.76 -9.69
CA PRO A 37 -6.39 -4.92 -10.46
C PRO A 37 -6.86 -6.03 -9.53
N ALA A 38 -7.99 -6.65 -9.89
CA ALA A 38 -8.50 -7.81 -9.17
C ALA A 38 -7.50 -8.97 -9.19
N THR A 39 -7.59 -9.85 -8.21
CA THR A 39 -6.61 -10.94 -8.00
C THR A 39 -6.44 -11.83 -9.23
N ASP A 40 -7.53 -12.10 -9.95
CA ASP A 40 -7.55 -12.86 -11.21
C ASP A 40 -6.68 -12.21 -12.30
N ARG A 41 -6.70 -10.87 -12.40
CA ARG A 41 -5.83 -10.14 -13.33
C ARG A 41 -4.38 -10.12 -12.89
N ILE A 42 -4.12 -10.10 -11.59
CA ILE A 42 -2.75 -10.19 -11.06
C ILE A 42 -2.18 -11.58 -11.36
N GLU A 43 -2.98 -12.63 -11.20
CA GLU A 43 -2.56 -14.01 -11.44
C GLU A 43 -2.45 -14.38 -12.92
N HIS A 44 -3.06 -13.58 -13.80
CA HIS A 44 -3.02 -13.78 -15.24
C HIS A 44 -1.58 -13.71 -15.77
N GLY A 45 -1.05 -14.86 -16.19
CA GLY A 45 0.32 -14.98 -16.72
C GLY A 45 1.37 -15.38 -15.68
N MET A 46 0.97 -15.63 -14.42
CA MET A 46 1.88 -16.17 -13.42
C MET A 46 2.13 -17.67 -13.61
N VAL A 47 3.35 -18.11 -13.28
CA VAL A 47 3.77 -19.52 -13.37
C VAL A 47 3.78 -20.16 -11.99
N ALA A 48 3.14 -21.32 -11.87
CA ALA A 48 3.18 -22.10 -10.63
C ALA A 48 4.56 -22.73 -10.42
N THR A 49 5.14 -22.56 -9.23
CA THR A 49 6.40 -23.19 -8.84
C THR A 49 6.24 -23.91 -7.50
N SER A 50 6.76 -25.13 -7.39
CA SER A 50 6.72 -25.93 -6.18
C SER A 50 8.07 -25.94 -5.46
N PHE A 51 8.05 -25.83 -4.14
CA PHE A 51 9.24 -25.84 -3.30
C PHE A 51 9.04 -26.77 -2.09
N LYS A 52 10.13 -27.36 -1.59
CA LYS A 52 10.11 -28.16 -0.35
C LYS A 52 10.45 -27.29 0.85
N TRP A 53 9.64 -27.36 1.90
CA TRP A 53 9.82 -26.58 3.12
C TRP A 53 9.88 -27.48 4.35
N THR A 54 10.50 -26.97 5.42
CA THR A 54 10.33 -27.58 6.74
C THR A 54 8.90 -27.32 7.26
N PRO A 55 8.35 -28.18 8.12
CA PRO A 55 7.03 -27.96 8.72
C PRO A 55 6.94 -26.62 9.45
N GLU A 56 7.98 -26.27 10.22
CA GLU A 56 8.06 -25.01 10.96
C GLU A 56 7.95 -23.79 10.04
N MET A 57 8.66 -23.79 8.91
CA MET A 57 8.60 -22.68 7.96
C MET A 57 7.21 -22.52 7.36
N ARG A 58 6.55 -23.65 7.00
CA ARG A 58 5.17 -23.65 6.50
C ARG A 58 4.21 -23.02 7.51
N ASP A 59 4.31 -23.40 8.77
CA ASP A 59 3.41 -22.90 9.81
C ASP A 59 3.66 -21.43 10.13
N ARG A 60 4.92 -21.00 10.11
CA ARG A 60 5.29 -19.58 10.25
C ARG A 60 4.69 -18.72 9.15
N VAL A 61 4.79 -19.15 7.88
CA VAL A 61 4.22 -18.41 6.74
C VAL A 61 2.69 -18.34 6.85
N ARG A 62 2.03 -19.45 7.21
CA ARG A 62 0.57 -19.47 7.36
C ARG A 62 0.07 -18.52 8.44
N ARG A 63 0.70 -18.56 9.62
CA ARG A 63 0.37 -17.65 10.72
C ARG A 63 0.56 -16.20 10.29
N LYS A 64 1.68 -15.88 9.63
CA LYS A 64 1.97 -14.53 9.19
C LYS A 64 0.99 -14.03 8.13
N ALA A 65 0.59 -14.90 7.20
CA ALA A 65 -0.40 -14.55 6.19
C ALA A 65 -1.77 -14.25 6.80
N ALA A 66 -2.18 -15.02 7.81
CA ALA A 66 -3.39 -14.77 8.57
C ALA A 66 -3.35 -13.44 9.34
N GLU A 67 -2.22 -13.09 9.97
CA GLU A 67 -2.03 -11.79 10.63
C GLU A 67 -2.24 -10.60 9.66
N HIS A 68 -1.86 -10.78 8.39
CA HIS A 68 -1.99 -9.77 7.35
C HIS A 68 -3.30 -9.86 6.54
N GLY A 69 -4.18 -10.82 6.83
CA GLY A 69 -5.44 -11.00 6.09
C GLY A 69 -5.25 -11.41 4.62
N VAL A 70 -4.12 -12.04 4.28
CA VAL A 70 -3.79 -12.46 2.90
C VAL A 70 -3.58 -13.97 2.81
N THR A 71 -3.56 -14.52 1.59
CA THR A 71 -3.21 -15.92 1.38
C THR A 71 -1.71 -16.14 1.55
N PRO A 72 -1.26 -17.36 1.94
CA PRO A 72 0.16 -17.68 1.99
C PRO A 72 0.89 -17.40 0.68
N SER A 73 0.26 -17.68 -0.47
CA SER A 73 0.84 -17.43 -1.79
C SER A 73 1.12 -15.95 -2.05
N ILE A 74 0.21 -15.06 -1.65
CA ILE A 74 0.39 -13.61 -1.77
C ILE A 74 1.56 -13.16 -0.88
N LEU A 75 1.60 -13.62 0.37
CA LEU A 75 2.66 -13.26 1.31
C LEU A 75 4.05 -13.71 0.80
N ILE A 76 4.14 -14.95 0.30
CA ILE A 76 5.38 -15.50 -0.24
C ILE A 76 5.88 -14.64 -1.41
N ARG A 77 5.00 -14.32 -2.36
CA ARG A 77 5.34 -13.48 -3.51
C ARG A 77 5.87 -12.13 -3.06
N GLN A 78 5.16 -11.47 -2.15
CA GLN A 78 5.55 -10.16 -1.63
C GLN A 78 6.93 -10.20 -0.95
N TYR A 79 7.21 -11.22 -0.14
CA TYR A 79 8.50 -11.34 0.54
C TYR A 79 9.65 -11.64 -0.43
N ILE A 80 9.39 -12.44 -1.48
CA ILE A 80 10.38 -12.67 -2.54
C ILE A 80 10.67 -11.37 -3.28
N GLU A 81 9.65 -10.64 -3.72
CA GLU A 81 9.82 -9.35 -4.41
C GLU A 81 10.56 -8.32 -3.55
N MET A 82 10.23 -8.22 -2.26
CA MET A 82 10.96 -7.36 -1.33
C MET A 82 12.42 -7.77 -1.18
N GLY A 83 12.70 -9.08 -1.11
CA GLY A 83 14.06 -9.62 -1.10
C GLY A 83 14.83 -9.24 -2.36
N LEU A 84 14.25 -9.48 -3.53
CA LEU A 84 14.86 -9.14 -4.83
C LEU A 84 15.08 -7.63 -4.99
N LEU A 85 14.15 -6.79 -4.54
CA LEU A 85 14.32 -5.33 -4.53
C LEU A 85 15.45 -4.90 -3.61
N SER A 86 15.61 -5.56 -2.45
CA SER A 86 16.70 -5.26 -1.51
C SER A 86 18.09 -5.60 -2.06
N GLU A 87 18.18 -6.55 -3.00
CA GLU A 87 19.43 -6.88 -3.70
C GLU A 87 19.80 -5.82 -4.76
N GLN A 88 18.85 -5.01 -5.24
CA GLN A 88 19.08 -3.92 -6.21
C GLN A 88 19.66 -2.65 -5.56
N SER A 89 20.69 -2.79 -4.72
CA SER A 89 21.31 -1.67 -3.98
C SER A 89 21.87 -0.53 -4.86
N GLU A 90 21.93 -0.71 -6.19
CA GLU A 90 22.40 0.32 -7.13
C GLU A 90 21.39 1.42 -7.44
N ARG A 91 20.15 1.36 -6.93
CA ARG A 91 19.23 2.50 -6.95
C ARG A 91 19.08 3.13 -5.58
N MET A 92 20.21 3.48 -4.97
CA MET A 92 20.23 4.34 -3.79
C MET A 92 19.87 5.77 -4.23
N ILE A 93 18.57 6.09 -4.20
CA ILE A 93 18.12 7.47 -4.39
C ILE A 93 18.36 8.26 -3.09
N PRO A 94 18.87 9.50 -3.15
CA PRO A 94 18.92 10.38 -2.00
C PRO A 94 17.54 10.52 -1.35
N LEU A 95 17.48 10.56 -0.02
CA LEU A 95 16.22 10.72 0.72
C LEU A 95 15.44 11.96 0.25
N ALA A 96 16.15 13.05 -0.08
CA ALA A 96 15.54 14.26 -0.61
C ALA A 96 14.81 14.00 -1.95
N ASP A 97 15.37 13.16 -2.82
CA ASP A 97 14.77 12.80 -4.10
C ASP A 97 13.60 11.83 -3.93
N ALA A 98 13.67 10.92 -2.95
CA ALA A 98 12.55 10.07 -2.57
C ALA A 98 11.39 10.92 -2.03
N VAL A 99 11.66 11.85 -1.11
CA VAL A 99 10.66 12.77 -0.56
C VAL A 99 10.08 13.65 -1.66
N ARG A 100 10.92 14.18 -2.56
CA ARG A 100 10.46 14.99 -3.70
C ARG A 100 9.60 14.19 -4.66
N ALA A 101 9.99 12.95 -4.99
CA ALA A 101 9.21 12.08 -5.85
C ALA A 101 7.84 11.78 -5.22
N LEU A 102 7.80 11.42 -3.94
CA LEU A 102 6.57 11.11 -3.20
C LEU A 102 5.66 12.33 -3.02
N THR A 103 6.23 13.52 -2.81
CA THR A 103 5.47 14.78 -2.71
C THR A 103 5.03 15.32 -4.07
N SER A 104 5.69 14.93 -5.16
CA SER A 104 5.32 15.30 -6.53
C SER A 104 4.30 14.37 -7.17
N LEU A 105 3.93 13.27 -6.52
CA LEU A 105 2.83 12.44 -7.00
C LEU A 105 1.55 13.29 -6.96
N PRO A 106 0.89 13.52 -8.11
CA PRO A 106 -0.42 14.15 -8.07
C PRO A 106 -1.31 13.28 -7.20
N HIS A 107 -2.05 13.91 -6.29
CA HIS A 107 -3.14 13.24 -5.61
C HIS A 107 -4.04 12.71 -6.73
N SER A 108 -3.99 11.40 -7.00
CA SER A 108 -4.80 10.82 -8.07
C SER A 108 -6.24 10.99 -7.62
N ALA A 109 -6.90 12.00 -8.20
CA ALA A 109 -8.34 12.16 -8.17
C ALA A 109 -9.00 10.95 -8.83
#